data_AF-E1QKH1-F1
#
_entry.id   AF-E1QKH1-F1
#
_cell.length_a   1.000
_cell.length_b   1.000
_cell.length_c   1.000
_cell.angle_alpha   90.00
_cell.angle_beta   90.00
_cell.angle_gamma   90.00
#
_symmetry.space_group_name_H-M   'P 1'
#
loop_
_entity.id
_entity.type
_entity.pdbx_description
1 polymer ?
#
loop_
_entity_poly.entity_id
_entity_poly.type
_entity_poly.pdbx_seq_one_letter_code
_entity_poly.pdbx_strand_id
1 'polypeptide(L)'
;MNPREQLVQVCRLAYQRGYMAASDGNVSLRLDDGNVLITPSGRSKAFIQPEDILCVDLEGGVISGQGKPSSEGQLHYLVYKERPDVAAVVHAHPPTATAFSLAGRHLDCRALPELMIHLGAAPTAPYATPTTADLPAAVKPYVAGCNAMLLAHHGSLTMAANLERAWALTEKLEHAAITLLAAEQLGGARPLAQHDLDRLTELGRSYGLRRDAAVQAPPPPLAQRLKVEHLPETTEFATAKRHPDARGMAHLIVDDRPLRRVCLLTLEPGKGFRGGHVHNRKTEGFYVAQGAAVLEAVCALSGEKTRLELGVGDLVWLPPGVAHRIWASQPLVFVELTDRPYDKNDDAPFNFEEA
;
A
#
# COMPACT_ATOMS: atom_id res chain seq x y z
N MET A 1 36.43 1.26 12.91
CA MET A 1 36.31 0.69 11.55
C MET A 1 36.06 1.83 10.59
N ASN A 2 36.72 1.85 9.44
CA ASN A 2 36.52 2.91 8.44
C ASN A 2 35.07 2.83 7.89
N PRO A 3 34.41 3.97 7.57
CA PRO A 3 33.08 3.98 6.95
C PRO A 3 32.88 3.04 5.75
N ARG A 4 33.90 2.88 4.90
CA ARG A 4 33.87 1.98 3.74
C ARG A 4 33.83 0.51 4.14
N GLU A 5 34.60 0.14 5.17
CA GLU A 5 34.61 -1.22 5.72
C GLU A 5 33.25 -1.56 6.35
N GLN A 6 32.63 -0.62 7.07
CA GLN A 6 31.30 -0.80 7.64
C GLN A 6 30.24 -1.02 6.55
N LEU A 7 30.31 -0.24 5.46
CA LEU A 7 29.40 -0.38 4.32
C LEU A 7 29.56 -1.75 3.64
N VAL A 8 30.80 -2.18 3.42
CA VAL A 8 31.13 -3.51 2.89
C VAL A 8 30.64 -4.63 3.80
N GLN A 9 30.74 -4.47 5.13
CA GLN A 9 30.21 -5.43 6.08
C GLN A 9 28.69 -5.60 5.92
N VAL A 10 27.93 -4.52 5.80
CA VAL A 10 26.48 -4.59 5.55
C VAL A 10 26.18 -5.28 4.22
N CYS A 11 26.93 -4.97 3.15
CA CYS A 11 26.78 -5.66 1.87
C CYS A 11 26.99 -7.18 2.00
N ARG A 12 28.02 -7.61 2.74
CA ARG A 12 28.31 -9.03 2.96
C ARG A 12 27.22 -9.71 3.78
N LEU A 13 26.71 -9.06 4.82
CA LEU A 13 25.58 -9.57 5.61
C LEU A 13 24.32 -9.72 4.74
N ALA A 14 24.00 -8.71 3.93
CA ALA A 14 22.85 -8.75 3.01
C ALA A 14 22.95 -9.90 2.00
N TYR A 15 24.13 -10.12 1.43
CA TYR A 15 24.38 -11.27 0.55
C TYR A 15 24.27 -12.60 1.29
N GLN A 16 24.89 -12.74 2.47
CA GLN A 16 24.86 -13.98 3.28
C GLN A 16 23.45 -14.37 3.72
N ARG A 17 22.58 -13.39 3.98
CA ARG A 17 21.16 -13.62 4.28
C ARG A 17 20.31 -13.92 3.05
N GLY A 18 20.86 -13.78 1.84
CA GLY A 18 20.13 -13.94 0.59
C GLY A 18 19.18 -12.78 0.28
N TYR A 19 19.39 -11.60 0.87
CA TYR A 19 18.53 -10.42 0.63
C TYR A 19 19.01 -9.56 -0.55
N MET A 20 20.20 -9.84 -1.08
CA MET A 20 20.74 -9.23 -2.30
C MET A 20 21.40 -10.33 -3.13
N ALA A 21 20.77 -10.71 -4.24
CA ALA A 21 21.31 -11.71 -5.14
C ALA A 21 22.29 -11.06 -6.14
N ALA A 22 23.39 -11.74 -6.47
CA ALA A 22 24.38 -11.26 -7.43
C ALA A 22 24.76 -9.77 -7.21
N SER A 23 24.43 -8.89 -8.16
CA SER A 23 24.70 -7.45 -8.16
C SER A 23 23.57 -6.58 -7.60
N ASP A 24 22.45 -7.19 -7.19
CA ASP A 24 21.24 -6.52 -6.76
C ASP A 24 21.44 -5.73 -5.47
N GLY A 25 20.48 -4.85 -5.19
CA GLY A 25 20.48 -3.99 -4.03
C GLY A 25 21.63 -2.98 -4.02
N ASN A 26 21.56 -2.06 -3.07
CA ASN A 26 22.57 -1.03 -2.91
C ASN A 26 22.55 -0.50 -1.47
N VAL A 27 23.73 -0.07 -1.02
CA VAL A 27 23.92 0.46 0.34
C VAL A 27 24.66 1.78 0.21
N SER A 28 24.27 2.75 1.02
CA SER A 28 24.94 4.04 1.09
C SER A 28 25.07 4.56 2.51
N LEU A 29 26.03 5.43 2.73
CA LEU A 29 26.27 6.13 3.98
C LEU A 29 26.65 7.59 3.69
N ARG A 30 25.92 8.55 4.26
CA ARG A 30 26.28 9.97 4.29
C ARG A 30 27.41 10.21 5.30
N LEU A 31 28.38 11.01 4.90
CA LEU A 31 29.52 11.47 5.69
C LEU A 31 29.22 12.83 6.33
N ASP A 32 30.04 13.22 7.31
CA ASP A 32 29.90 14.48 8.06
C ASP A 32 30.04 15.73 7.18
N ASP A 33 30.77 15.61 6.06
CA ASP A 33 30.95 16.68 5.06
C ASP A 33 29.76 16.81 4.08
N GLY A 34 28.74 15.96 4.23
CA GLY A 34 27.53 15.92 3.39
C GLY A 34 27.64 15.02 2.16
N ASN A 35 28.83 14.52 1.83
CA ASN A 35 29.03 13.58 0.72
C ASN A 35 28.50 12.19 1.08
N VAL A 36 28.28 11.35 0.08
CA VAL A 36 27.68 10.02 0.23
C VAL A 36 28.63 8.94 -0.27
N LEU A 37 28.95 7.97 0.58
CA LEU A 37 29.51 6.70 0.15
C LEU A 37 28.40 5.81 -0.40
N ILE A 38 28.61 5.19 -1.56
CA ILE A 38 27.62 4.30 -2.19
C ILE A 38 28.29 3.13 -2.90
N THR A 39 27.60 1.98 -2.90
CA THR A 39 28.03 0.80 -3.67
C THR A 39 28.04 1.09 -5.18
N PRO A 40 29.02 0.54 -5.93
CA PRO A 40 29.06 0.63 -7.39
C PRO A 40 27.94 -0.18 -8.05
N SER A 41 27.59 0.22 -9.27
CA SER A 41 26.71 -0.55 -10.14
C SER A 41 27.38 -1.84 -10.62
N GLY A 42 26.59 -2.92 -10.74
CA GLY A 42 27.02 -4.19 -11.35
C GLY A 42 28.02 -5.02 -10.52
N ARG A 43 28.37 -4.59 -9.31
CA ARG A 43 29.28 -5.33 -8.43
C ARG A 43 28.50 -6.20 -7.47
N SER A 44 28.92 -7.47 -7.37
CA SER A 44 28.32 -8.37 -6.41
C SER A 44 28.69 -8.01 -4.97
N LYS A 45 27.67 -8.01 -4.10
CA LYS A 45 27.83 -7.67 -2.68
C LYS A 45 28.65 -8.70 -1.89
N ALA A 46 28.80 -9.92 -2.44
CA ALA A 46 29.66 -10.96 -1.89
C ALA A 46 31.16 -10.61 -1.99
N PHE A 47 31.56 -9.97 -3.08
CA PHE A 47 32.97 -9.76 -3.46
C PHE A 47 33.42 -8.30 -3.38
N ILE A 48 32.52 -7.42 -2.94
CA ILE A 48 32.81 -5.99 -2.81
C ILE A 48 33.90 -5.75 -1.76
N GLN A 49 34.81 -4.83 -2.08
CA GLN A 49 35.90 -4.38 -1.21
C GLN A 49 35.78 -2.89 -0.89
N PRO A 50 36.42 -2.38 0.18
CA PRO A 50 36.35 -0.96 0.56
C PRO A 50 36.77 0.01 -0.55
N GLU A 51 37.68 -0.41 -1.42
CA GLU A 51 38.20 0.34 -2.57
C GLU A 51 37.18 0.45 -3.71
N ASP A 52 36.22 -0.49 -3.78
CA ASP A 52 35.14 -0.48 -4.78
C ASP A 52 34.07 0.58 -4.46
N ILE A 53 34.01 1.09 -3.22
CA ILE A 53 32.98 2.07 -2.80
C ILE A 53 33.25 3.43 -3.45
N LEU A 54 32.20 4.08 -3.96
CA LEU A 54 32.32 5.43 -4.51
C LEU A 54 31.92 6.47 -3.48
N CYS A 55 32.52 7.65 -3.55
CA CYS A 55 32.05 8.85 -2.88
C CYS A 55 31.41 9.77 -3.91
N VAL A 56 30.19 10.21 -3.66
CA VAL A 56 29.41 11.07 -4.55
C VAL A 56 28.85 12.27 -3.81
N ASP A 57 28.52 13.33 -4.53
CA ASP A 57 27.67 14.41 -4.02
C ASP A 57 26.17 13.99 -4.01
N LEU A 58 25.29 14.86 -3.50
CA LEU A 58 23.84 14.60 -3.46
C LEU A 58 23.13 14.72 -4.82
N GLU A 59 23.84 15.14 -5.86
CA GLU A 59 23.36 15.08 -7.25
C GLU A 59 23.83 13.80 -7.97
N GLY A 60 24.63 12.96 -7.29
CA GLY A 60 25.19 11.72 -7.82
C GLY A 60 26.48 11.90 -8.62
N GLY A 61 27.08 13.10 -8.59
CA GLY A 61 28.39 13.37 -9.17
C GLY A 61 29.49 12.64 -8.40
N VAL A 62 30.35 11.90 -9.10
CA VAL A 62 31.44 11.14 -8.48
C VAL A 62 32.57 12.07 -8.04
N ILE A 63 32.86 12.08 -6.73
CA ILE A 63 33.95 12.84 -6.11
C ILE A 63 35.23 11.98 -6.05
N SER A 64 35.09 10.70 -5.65
CA SER A 64 36.20 9.75 -5.62
C SER A 64 35.74 8.30 -5.74
N GLY A 65 36.66 7.41 -6.14
CA GLY A 65 36.38 6.01 -6.47
C GLY A 65 36.40 5.75 -7.99
N GLN A 66 36.29 4.49 -8.39
CA GLN A 66 36.34 4.07 -9.79
C GLN A 66 35.01 3.41 -10.20
N GLY A 67 34.57 3.64 -11.44
CA GLY A 67 33.34 3.07 -11.98
C GLY A 67 32.13 4.00 -11.87
N LYS A 68 30.93 3.42 -11.85
CA LYS A 68 29.65 4.15 -11.75
C LYS A 68 28.98 3.83 -10.42
N PRO A 69 28.37 4.82 -9.74
CA PRO A 69 27.51 4.55 -8.58
C PRO A 69 26.34 3.66 -9.01
N SER A 70 25.66 3.04 -8.03
CA SER A 70 24.44 2.24 -8.29
C SER A 70 23.48 2.96 -9.24
N SER A 71 22.88 2.21 -10.18
CA SER A 71 21.84 2.71 -11.08
C SER A 71 20.60 3.24 -10.35
N GLU A 72 20.46 2.91 -9.07
CA GLU A 72 19.35 3.37 -8.22
C GLU A 72 19.81 4.36 -7.14
N GLY A 73 21.01 4.94 -7.29
CA GLY A 73 21.52 5.93 -6.35
C GLY A 73 20.58 7.12 -6.13
N GLN A 74 19.75 7.47 -7.12
CA GLN A 74 18.74 8.53 -6.96
C GLN A 74 17.73 8.28 -5.82
N LEU A 75 17.40 7.03 -5.50
CA LEU A 75 16.59 6.70 -4.32
C LEU A 75 17.27 7.15 -3.04
N HIS A 76 18.57 6.86 -2.92
CA HIS A 76 19.37 7.22 -1.76
C HIS A 76 19.48 8.73 -1.62
N TYR A 77 19.79 9.43 -2.72
CA TYR A 77 19.95 10.88 -2.71
C TYR A 77 18.64 11.60 -2.38
N LEU A 78 17.50 11.11 -2.86
CA LEU A 78 16.18 11.59 -2.47
C LEU A 78 15.98 11.48 -0.95
N VAL A 79 16.24 10.29 -0.38
CA VAL A 79 16.10 10.07 1.07
C VAL A 79 16.96 11.07 1.84
N TYR A 80 18.21 11.21 1.45
CA TYR A 80 19.16 12.15 2.05
C TYR A 80 18.72 13.62 1.95
N LYS A 81 18.13 14.04 0.82
CA LYS A 81 17.61 15.40 0.64
C LYS A 81 16.38 15.67 1.51
N GLU A 82 15.47 14.70 1.62
CA GLU A 82 14.21 14.84 2.37
C GLU A 82 14.40 14.59 3.89
N ARG A 83 15.43 13.85 4.28
CA ARG A 83 15.68 13.43 5.67
C ARG A 83 17.11 13.73 6.13
N PRO A 84 17.38 14.94 6.66
CA PRO A 84 18.68 15.29 7.24
C PRO A 84 19.11 14.41 8.42
N ASP A 85 18.16 13.77 9.10
CA ASP A 85 18.41 12.85 10.22
C ASP A 85 18.87 11.44 9.78
N VAL A 86 18.77 11.13 8.49
CA VAL A 86 19.21 9.86 7.93
C VAL A 86 20.65 9.98 7.46
N ALA A 87 21.48 9.02 7.91
CA ALA A 87 22.86 8.89 7.44
C ALA A 87 23.11 7.58 6.70
N ALA A 88 22.21 6.59 6.75
CA ALA A 88 22.38 5.34 6.02
C ALA A 88 21.08 4.87 5.37
N VAL A 89 21.21 4.29 4.18
CA VAL A 89 20.10 3.74 3.40
C VAL A 89 20.51 2.39 2.84
N VAL A 90 19.63 1.40 2.97
CA VAL A 90 19.78 0.04 2.43
C VAL A 90 18.59 -0.26 1.54
N HIS A 91 18.85 -0.45 0.25
CA HIS A 91 17.89 -1.02 -0.69
C HIS A 91 18.24 -2.50 -0.90
N ALA A 92 17.30 -3.37 -0.60
CA ALA A 92 17.47 -4.82 -0.65
C ALA A 92 16.24 -5.51 -1.23
N HIS A 93 16.37 -6.77 -1.61
CA HIS A 93 15.31 -7.63 -2.15
C HIS A 93 15.07 -8.85 -1.24
N PRO A 94 14.69 -8.63 0.05
CA PRO A 94 14.41 -9.72 0.98
C PRO A 94 13.22 -10.58 0.44
N PRO A 95 13.38 -11.91 0.28
CA PRO A 95 12.44 -12.71 -0.52
C PRO A 95 10.99 -12.68 -0.02
N THR A 96 10.77 -12.86 1.28
CA THR A 96 9.41 -12.97 1.82
C THR A 96 8.71 -11.61 1.84
N ALA A 97 9.41 -10.57 2.28
CA ALA A 97 8.90 -9.21 2.27
C ALA A 97 8.59 -8.74 0.83
N THR A 98 9.43 -9.09 -0.14
CA THR A 98 9.16 -8.83 -1.57
C THR A 98 7.93 -9.62 -2.05
N ALA A 99 7.77 -10.87 -1.62
CA ALA A 99 6.62 -11.70 -1.97
C ALA A 99 5.28 -11.13 -1.46
N PHE A 100 5.24 -10.46 -0.31
CA PHE A 100 4.05 -9.71 0.13
C PHE A 100 3.64 -8.68 -0.91
N SER A 101 4.58 -7.89 -1.42
CA SER A 101 4.30 -6.88 -2.45
C SER A 101 3.83 -7.51 -3.76
N LEU A 102 4.42 -8.65 -4.16
CA LEU A 102 4.03 -9.38 -5.38
C LEU A 102 2.64 -9.98 -5.28
N ALA A 103 2.22 -10.37 -4.08
CA ALA A 103 0.88 -10.89 -3.81
C ALA A 103 -0.17 -9.78 -3.67
N GLY A 104 0.20 -8.49 -3.81
CA GLY A 104 -0.70 -7.38 -3.55
C GLY A 104 -1.05 -7.22 -2.06
N ARG A 105 -0.18 -7.70 -1.17
CA ARG A 105 -0.41 -7.76 0.27
C ARG A 105 0.52 -6.83 1.02
N HIS A 106 0.03 -6.32 2.14
CA HIS A 106 0.78 -5.40 2.98
C HIS A 106 1.35 -6.11 4.20
N LEU A 107 2.50 -5.63 4.67
CA LEU A 107 3.05 -6.02 5.96
C LEU A 107 2.35 -5.23 7.07
N ASP A 108 1.42 -5.87 7.79
CA ASP A 108 0.75 -5.23 8.93
C ASP A 108 1.68 -5.19 10.15
N CYS A 109 2.36 -4.06 10.33
CA CYS A 109 3.28 -3.85 11.46
C CYS A 109 2.59 -3.88 12.84
N ARG A 110 1.25 -3.84 12.92
CA ARG A 110 0.50 -3.90 14.19
C ARG A 110 0.39 -5.31 14.76
N ALA A 111 0.67 -6.32 13.94
CA ALA A 111 0.59 -7.71 14.35
C ALA A 111 1.76 -8.14 15.25
N LEU A 112 2.85 -7.37 15.30
CA LEU A 112 4.04 -7.67 16.10
C LEU A 112 4.52 -6.42 16.86
N PRO A 113 4.57 -6.46 18.21
CA PRO A 113 5.05 -5.34 19.03
C PRO A 113 6.40 -4.77 18.59
N GLU A 114 7.34 -5.63 18.24
CA GLU A 114 8.70 -5.26 17.86
C GLU A 114 8.73 -4.40 16.58
N LEU A 115 7.78 -4.60 15.66
CA LEU A 115 7.67 -3.77 14.46
C LEU A 115 7.12 -2.40 14.78
N MET A 116 6.11 -2.33 15.64
CA MET A 116 5.59 -1.05 16.11
C MET A 116 6.64 -0.22 16.84
N ILE A 117 7.52 -0.86 17.62
CA ILE A 117 8.54 -0.18 18.42
C ILE A 117 9.74 0.27 17.59
N HIS A 118 10.16 -0.53 16.60
CA HIS A 118 11.42 -0.27 15.88
C HIS A 118 11.24 0.26 14.45
N LEU A 119 10.18 -0.17 13.78
CA LEU A 119 9.96 0.06 12.34
C LEU A 119 8.86 1.10 12.11
N GLY A 120 7.84 1.11 12.97
CA GLY A 120 6.64 1.91 12.81
C GLY A 120 5.76 1.32 11.72
N ALA A 121 5.49 2.10 10.66
CA ALA A 121 4.81 1.62 9.48
C ALA A 121 5.79 1.22 8.37
N ALA A 122 5.44 0.19 7.60
CA ALA A 122 6.12 -0.23 6.38
C ALA A 122 5.19 -0.11 5.16
N PRO A 123 4.95 1.10 4.64
CA PRO A 123 4.14 1.28 3.43
C PRO A 123 4.70 0.49 2.25
N THR A 124 3.83 0.20 1.28
CA THR A 124 4.24 -0.26 -0.04
C THR A 124 4.11 0.90 -1.01
N ALA A 125 5.24 1.40 -1.53
CA ALA A 125 5.24 2.36 -2.63
C ALA A 125 4.72 1.68 -3.91
N PRO A 126 3.92 2.37 -4.72
CA PRO A 126 3.39 1.81 -5.97
C PRO A 126 4.52 1.50 -6.95
N TYR A 127 4.23 0.61 -7.91
CA TYR A 127 5.20 0.20 -8.91
C TYR A 127 5.66 1.40 -9.75
N ALA A 128 6.96 1.45 -9.99
CA ALA A 128 7.59 2.35 -10.93
C ALA A 128 8.80 1.61 -11.52
N THR A 129 9.13 1.91 -12.78
CA THR A 129 10.22 1.25 -13.48
C THR A 129 11.55 1.52 -12.76
N PRO A 130 12.30 0.49 -12.34
CA PRO A 130 13.61 0.67 -11.72
C PRO A 130 14.56 1.47 -12.60
N THR A 131 15.51 2.18 -11.98
CA THR A 131 16.53 3.02 -12.66
C THR A 131 16.01 4.24 -13.44
N THR A 132 14.70 4.51 -13.44
CA THR A 132 14.12 5.75 -14.02
C THR A 132 13.84 6.78 -12.93
N ALA A 133 13.56 8.03 -13.35
CA ALA A 133 13.14 9.10 -12.45
C ALA A 133 11.76 8.84 -11.79
N ASP A 134 10.98 7.88 -12.31
CA ASP A 134 9.65 7.55 -11.80
C ASP A 134 9.73 6.88 -10.43
N LEU A 135 10.79 6.08 -10.19
CA LEU A 135 10.95 5.35 -8.93
C LEU A 135 11.17 6.29 -7.72
N PRO A 136 12.10 7.25 -7.76
CA PRO A 136 12.17 8.29 -6.73
C PRO A 136 10.86 9.08 -6.58
N ALA A 137 10.16 9.40 -7.67
CA ALA A 137 8.89 10.13 -7.60
C ALA A 137 7.79 9.33 -6.88
N ALA A 138 7.71 8.02 -7.13
CA ALA A 138 6.77 7.12 -6.46
C ALA A 138 7.08 6.93 -4.97
N VAL A 139 8.36 6.97 -4.60
CA VAL A 139 8.83 6.79 -3.22
C VAL A 139 8.71 8.07 -2.39
N LYS A 140 8.91 9.25 -2.98
CA LYS A 140 8.97 10.56 -2.30
C LYS A 140 7.85 10.81 -1.27
N PRO A 141 6.56 10.51 -1.54
CA PRO A 141 5.48 10.77 -0.57
C PRO A 141 5.63 10.01 0.75
N TYR A 142 6.38 8.91 0.79
CA TYR A 142 6.50 8.03 1.95
C TYR A 142 7.74 8.33 2.81
N VAL A 143 8.79 8.91 2.21
CA VAL A 143 10.12 9.10 2.82
C VAL A 143 10.09 9.90 4.13
N ALA A 144 9.23 10.90 4.22
CA ALA A 144 9.13 11.74 5.41
C ALA A 144 8.62 10.97 6.65
N GLY A 145 7.77 9.96 6.43
CA GLY A 145 6.93 9.33 7.45
C GLY A 145 7.35 7.94 7.91
N CYS A 146 8.31 7.30 7.23
CA CYS A 146 8.75 5.95 7.59
C CYS A 146 10.29 5.81 7.62
N ASN A 147 10.74 4.70 8.21
CA ASN A 147 12.15 4.27 8.19
C ASN A 147 12.35 2.97 7.39
N ALA A 148 11.26 2.38 6.91
CA ALA A 148 11.23 1.19 6.09
C ALA A 148 10.01 1.23 5.17
N MET A 149 10.13 0.69 3.98
CA MET A 149 9.02 0.53 3.03
C MET A 149 9.28 -0.65 2.10
N LEU A 150 8.21 -1.21 1.54
CA LEU A 150 8.26 -2.07 0.37
C LEU A 150 8.15 -1.24 -0.90
N LEU A 151 8.71 -1.75 -1.98
CA LEU A 151 8.59 -1.23 -3.34
C LEU A 151 7.85 -2.31 -4.15
N ALA A 152 6.64 -1.99 -4.65
CA ALA A 152 5.79 -2.97 -5.33
C ALA A 152 6.53 -3.62 -6.52
N HIS A 153 6.45 -4.96 -6.61
CA HIS A 153 7.14 -5.78 -7.61
C HIS A 153 8.66 -5.61 -7.67
N HIS A 154 9.29 -5.19 -6.57
CA HIS A 154 10.70 -4.83 -6.61
C HIS A 154 11.48 -5.26 -5.37
N GLY A 155 11.17 -4.73 -4.18
CA GLY A 155 11.97 -5.02 -3.00
C GLY A 155 11.64 -4.13 -1.81
N SER A 156 12.66 -3.71 -1.08
CA SER A 156 12.53 -2.90 0.13
C SER A 156 13.53 -1.76 0.17
N LEU A 157 13.19 -0.70 0.91
CA LEU A 157 14.06 0.43 1.18
C LEU A 157 13.99 0.75 2.68
N THR A 158 15.13 0.71 3.36
CA THR A 158 15.25 1.09 4.78
C THR A 158 16.23 2.23 4.95
N MET A 159 15.98 3.06 5.95
CA MET A 159 16.73 4.30 6.19
C MET A 159 16.83 4.61 7.67
N ALA A 160 18.02 5.00 8.13
CA ALA A 160 18.29 5.28 9.55
C ALA A 160 19.48 6.21 9.75
N ALA A 161 19.74 6.57 11.02
CA ALA A 161 20.86 7.41 11.42
C ALA A 161 22.24 6.74 11.30
N ASN A 162 22.32 5.43 11.06
CA ASN A 162 23.58 4.71 10.82
C ASN A 162 23.32 3.37 10.11
N LEU A 163 24.40 2.78 9.58
CA LEU A 163 24.37 1.52 8.81
C LEU A 163 23.80 0.34 9.59
N GLU A 164 24.19 0.19 10.87
CA GLU A 164 23.74 -0.90 11.72
C GLU A 164 22.21 -0.86 11.89
N ARG A 165 21.64 0.31 12.18
CA ARG A 165 20.19 0.47 12.34
C ARG A 165 19.46 0.31 11.02
N ALA A 166 19.98 0.85 9.91
CA ALA A 166 19.35 0.68 8.59
C ALA A 166 19.29 -0.80 8.19
N TRP A 167 20.37 -1.54 8.42
CA TRP A 167 20.44 -2.98 8.21
C TRP A 167 19.51 -3.76 9.16
N ALA A 168 19.48 -3.42 10.45
CA ALA A 168 18.59 -4.06 11.41
C ALA A 168 17.10 -3.90 11.03
N LEU A 169 16.72 -2.76 10.43
CA LEU A 169 15.37 -2.57 9.90
C LEU A 169 15.09 -3.49 8.72
N THR A 170 16.06 -3.74 7.85
CA THR A 170 15.93 -4.71 6.74
C THR A 170 15.71 -6.12 7.27
N GLU A 171 16.51 -6.56 8.25
CA GLU A 171 16.34 -7.87 8.90
C GLU A 171 14.98 -7.99 9.60
N LYS A 172 14.53 -6.94 10.30
CA LYS A 172 13.21 -6.92 10.95
C LYS A 172 12.07 -6.99 9.95
N LEU A 173 12.19 -6.32 8.79
CA LEU A 173 11.17 -6.35 7.74
C LEU A 173 11.00 -7.75 7.16
N GLU A 174 12.09 -8.44 6.86
CA GLU A 174 12.01 -9.83 6.37
C GLU A 174 11.50 -10.79 7.46
N HIS A 175 11.99 -10.64 8.69
CA HIS A 175 11.54 -11.47 9.80
C HIS A 175 10.03 -11.31 10.07
N ALA A 176 9.51 -10.08 9.95
CA ALA A 176 8.09 -9.80 9.99
C ALA A 176 7.33 -10.55 8.91
N ALA A 177 7.80 -10.45 7.66
CA ALA A 177 7.17 -11.09 6.52
C ALA A 177 7.10 -12.61 6.69
N ILE A 178 8.21 -13.24 7.11
CA ILE A 178 8.26 -14.68 7.41
C ILE A 178 7.23 -15.05 8.50
N THR A 179 7.19 -14.27 9.58
CA THR A 179 6.30 -14.54 10.71
C THR A 179 4.83 -14.39 10.32
N LEU A 180 4.49 -13.35 9.57
CA LEU A 180 3.11 -13.09 9.12
C LEU A 180 2.65 -14.13 8.10
N LEU A 181 3.52 -14.51 7.16
CA LEU A 181 3.23 -15.60 6.23
C LEU A 181 2.97 -16.92 6.97
N ALA A 182 3.78 -17.25 7.98
CA ALA A 182 3.56 -18.42 8.82
C ALA A 182 2.25 -18.32 9.61
N ALA A 183 1.92 -17.14 10.16
CA ALA A 183 0.66 -16.93 10.89
C ALA A 183 -0.56 -17.16 9.98
N GLU A 184 -0.50 -16.77 8.71
CA GLU A 184 -1.58 -17.01 7.74
C GLU A 184 -1.79 -18.48 7.45
N GLN A 185 -0.71 -19.26 7.33
CA GLN A 185 -0.78 -20.71 7.19
C GLN A 185 -1.44 -21.39 8.40
N LEU A 186 -1.41 -20.73 9.57
CA LEU A 186 -2.05 -21.16 10.81
C LEU A 186 -3.47 -20.58 11.02
N GLY A 187 -4.03 -19.86 10.03
CA GLY A 187 -5.37 -19.26 10.09
C GLY A 187 -5.41 -17.75 10.30
N GLY A 188 -4.25 -17.07 10.24
CA GLY A 188 -4.13 -15.61 10.29
C GLY A 188 -3.63 -15.05 11.62
N ALA A 189 -3.02 -13.87 11.56
CA ALA A 189 -2.59 -13.13 12.74
C ALA A 189 -3.79 -12.54 13.49
N ARG A 190 -3.81 -12.66 14.81
CA ARG A 190 -4.82 -12.00 15.67
C ARG A 190 -4.36 -10.59 16.00
N PRO A 191 -5.22 -9.56 15.84
CA PRO A 191 -4.83 -8.19 16.14
C PRO A 191 -4.65 -7.99 17.65
N LEU A 192 -3.69 -7.15 18.03
CA LEU A 192 -3.57 -6.64 19.39
C LEU A 192 -4.75 -5.70 19.71
N ALA A 193 -5.12 -5.62 20.98
CA ALA A 193 -6.13 -4.68 21.43
C ALA A 193 -5.64 -3.23 21.23
N GLN A 194 -6.55 -2.30 20.92
CA GLN A 194 -6.20 -0.91 20.60
C GLN A 194 -5.36 -0.24 21.70
N HIS A 195 -5.69 -0.49 22.97
CA HIS A 195 -4.95 0.08 24.09
C HIS A 195 -3.48 -0.40 24.17
N ASP A 196 -3.18 -1.63 23.70
CA ASP A 196 -1.82 -2.14 23.61
C ASP A 196 -1.09 -1.50 22.41
N LEU A 197 -1.76 -1.35 21.28
CA LEU A 197 -1.23 -0.62 20.11
C LEU A 197 -0.86 0.83 20.49
N ASP A 198 -1.68 1.50 21.28
CA ASP A 198 -1.43 2.87 21.73
C ASP A 198 -0.18 2.95 22.63
N ARG A 199 -0.04 1.99 23.57
CA ARG A 199 1.15 1.86 24.43
C ARG A 199 2.42 1.59 23.62
N LEU A 200 2.35 0.69 22.65
CA LEU A 200 3.48 0.35 21.78
C LEU A 200 3.88 1.54 20.90
N THR A 201 2.90 2.31 20.44
CA THR A 201 3.15 3.54 19.70
C THR A 201 3.90 4.56 20.55
N GLU A 202 3.53 4.73 21.82
CA GLU A 202 4.23 5.63 22.75
C GLU A 202 5.65 5.12 23.03
N LEU A 203 5.79 3.81 23.28
CA LEU A 203 7.09 3.18 23.51
C LEU A 203 8.01 3.38 22.30
N GLY A 204 7.50 3.19 21.07
CA GLY A 204 8.25 3.43 19.84
C GLY A 204 8.85 4.84 19.74
N ARG A 205 8.15 5.86 20.25
CA ARG A 205 8.69 7.24 20.29
C ARG A 205 9.94 7.35 21.14
N SER A 206 10.01 6.64 22.27
CA SER A 206 11.23 6.61 23.10
C SER A 206 12.42 5.95 22.39
N TYR A 207 12.17 5.12 21.37
CA TYR A 207 13.20 4.52 20.50
C TYR A 207 13.51 5.36 19.25
N GLY A 208 13.01 6.60 19.19
CA GLY A 208 13.27 7.55 18.12
C GLY A 208 12.43 7.32 16.86
N LEU A 209 11.31 6.58 16.94
CA LEU A 209 10.36 6.54 15.84
C LEU A 209 9.67 7.89 15.67
N ARG A 210 9.66 8.40 14.44
CA ARG A 210 8.90 9.59 14.09
C ARG A 210 7.41 9.27 14.05
N ARG A 211 6.61 10.21 14.56
CA ARG A 211 5.18 10.29 14.25
C ARG A 211 5.09 10.98 12.88
N ASP A 212 4.55 10.25 11.90
CA ASP A 212 3.72 10.75 10.79
C ASP A 212 3.80 9.78 9.61
N ALA A 213 3.32 8.58 9.86
CA ALA A 213 2.71 7.78 8.84
C ALA A 213 1.33 7.41 9.35
N ALA A 214 0.35 8.25 9.03
CA ALA A 214 -0.93 7.72 8.58
C ALA A 214 -0.71 6.89 7.30
N VAL A 215 0.17 5.90 7.34
CA VAL A 215 0.18 4.81 6.36
C VAL A 215 -0.87 3.88 6.92
N GLN A 216 -2.04 4.01 6.33
CA GLN A 216 -3.22 3.25 6.69
C GLN A 216 -2.83 1.78 6.82
N ALA A 217 -3.26 1.18 7.93
CA ALA A 217 -3.47 -0.26 7.99
C ALA A 217 -4.07 -0.73 6.66
N PRO A 218 -3.63 -1.89 6.11
CA PRO A 218 -4.28 -2.43 4.93
C PRO A 218 -5.78 -2.45 5.17
N PRO A 219 -6.58 -1.95 4.21
CA PRO A 219 -8.01 -2.11 4.34
C PRO A 219 -8.28 -3.63 4.40
N PRO A 220 -9.27 -4.08 5.18
CA PRO A 220 -9.54 -5.51 5.35
C PRO A 220 -9.75 -6.20 3.99
N PRO A 221 -9.71 -7.54 3.88
CA PRO A 221 -10.00 -8.24 2.63
C PRO A 221 -11.21 -7.64 1.92
N LEU A 222 -11.20 -7.56 0.60
CA LEU A 222 -12.24 -6.89 -0.17
C LEU A 222 -13.64 -7.39 0.23
N ALA A 223 -13.79 -8.70 0.45
CA ALA A 223 -15.04 -9.30 0.94
C ALA A 223 -15.52 -8.76 2.30
N GLN A 224 -14.62 -8.30 3.16
CA GLN A 224 -14.95 -7.69 4.46
C GLN A 224 -15.15 -6.17 4.37
N ARG A 225 -14.63 -5.53 3.30
CA ARG A 225 -14.86 -4.11 2.99
C ARG A 225 -16.22 -3.88 2.34
N LEU A 226 -16.70 -4.86 1.59
CA LEU A 226 -17.99 -4.82 0.91
C LEU A 226 -19.04 -5.47 1.80
N LYS A 227 -19.84 -4.65 2.46
CA LYS A 227 -20.99 -5.11 3.25
C LYS A 227 -22.25 -4.90 2.43
N VAL A 228 -23.00 -5.99 2.27
CA VAL A 228 -24.36 -5.93 1.74
C VAL A 228 -25.29 -5.71 2.94
N GLU A 229 -25.96 -4.57 2.94
CA GLU A 229 -27.01 -4.24 3.90
C GLU A 229 -28.34 -4.56 3.25
N HIS A 230 -29.07 -5.51 3.83
CA HIS A 230 -30.43 -5.79 3.40
C HIS A 230 -31.39 -4.80 4.05
N LEU A 231 -31.88 -3.85 3.26
CA LEU A 231 -32.85 -2.87 3.70
C LEU A 231 -34.26 -3.44 3.49
N PRO A 232 -35.19 -3.20 4.44
CA PRO A 232 -36.54 -3.71 4.32
C PRO A 232 -37.18 -3.21 3.03
N GLU A 233 -37.97 -4.08 2.39
CA GLU A 233 -38.79 -3.70 1.25
C GLU A 233 -39.65 -2.48 1.63
N THR A 234 -39.88 -1.60 0.66
CA THR A 234 -40.41 -0.24 0.89
C THR A 234 -41.74 -0.16 1.66
N THR A 235 -42.45 -1.26 1.81
CA THR A 235 -43.69 -1.39 2.60
C THR A 235 -43.46 -1.47 4.12
N GLU A 236 -42.29 -1.92 4.59
CA GLU A 236 -42.07 -2.34 6.00
C GLU A 236 -41.15 -1.44 6.83
N PHE A 237 -40.66 -0.30 6.30
CA PHE A 237 -39.77 0.61 7.04
C PHE A 237 -40.31 1.03 8.43
N ALA A 238 -39.42 1.09 9.43
CA ALA A 238 -39.71 1.56 10.78
C ALA A 238 -40.38 2.95 10.78
N THR A 239 -41.41 3.11 11.62
CA THR A 239 -42.34 4.26 11.65
C THR A 239 -41.67 5.64 11.82
N ALA A 240 -40.45 5.72 12.36
CA ALA A 240 -39.76 6.99 12.62
C ALA A 240 -39.15 7.66 11.37
N LYS A 241 -39.11 6.99 10.19
CA LYS A 241 -38.39 7.45 8.98
C LYS A 241 -39.28 7.64 7.73
N ARG A 242 -40.56 7.94 7.93
CA ARG A 242 -41.56 8.13 6.85
C ARG A 242 -41.94 9.61 6.74
N HIS A 243 -41.85 10.18 5.55
CA HIS A 243 -42.32 11.54 5.26
C HIS A 243 -43.44 11.50 4.19
N PRO A 244 -44.71 11.66 4.59
CA PRO A 244 -45.81 11.76 3.63
C PRO A 244 -45.81 13.13 2.93
N ASP A 245 -45.97 13.14 1.62
CA ASP A 245 -46.27 14.35 0.85
C ASP A 245 -47.41 14.11 -0.17
N ALA A 246 -47.80 15.14 -0.92
CA ALA A 246 -48.89 15.07 -1.90
C ALA A 246 -48.64 14.10 -3.08
N ARG A 247 -47.40 13.61 -3.25
CA ARG A 247 -46.98 12.69 -4.31
C ARG A 247 -46.83 11.25 -3.81
N GLY A 248 -46.97 11.03 -2.50
CA GLY A 248 -46.93 9.72 -1.89
C GLY A 248 -46.06 9.68 -0.63
N MET A 249 -45.58 8.48 -0.29
CA MET A 249 -44.70 8.28 0.84
C MET A 249 -43.24 8.39 0.41
N ALA A 250 -42.49 9.31 1.02
CA ALA A 250 -41.05 9.33 0.94
C ALA A 250 -40.45 8.54 2.11
N HIS A 251 -39.47 7.69 1.79
CA HIS A 251 -38.78 6.83 2.74
C HIS A 251 -37.31 7.27 2.83
N LEU A 252 -36.80 7.42 4.05
CA LEU A 252 -35.38 7.70 4.27
C LEU A 252 -34.59 6.39 4.22
N ILE A 253 -33.82 6.20 3.15
CA ILE A 253 -33.07 4.96 2.87
C ILE A 253 -31.59 5.08 3.32
N VAL A 254 -31.04 6.29 3.38
CA VAL A 254 -29.65 6.58 3.77
C VAL A 254 -29.63 7.84 4.65
N ASP A 255 -29.12 7.74 5.88
CA ASP A 255 -29.14 8.81 6.88
C ASP A 255 -27.75 9.44 7.12
N ASP A 256 -26.70 8.62 7.07
CA ASP A 256 -25.36 9.00 7.55
C ASP A 256 -24.37 9.40 6.44
N ARG A 257 -24.84 9.62 5.20
CA ARG A 257 -23.96 9.92 4.06
C ARG A 257 -24.54 11.01 3.14
N PRO A 258 -23.82 12.14 2.92
CA PRO A 258 -24.29 13.20 2.02
C PRO A 258 -24.24 12.72 0.57
N LEU A 259 -25.41 12.58 -0.07
CA LEU A 259 -25.53 12.21 -1.47
C LEU A 259 -25.40 13.42 -2.38
N ARG A 260 -24.65 13.28 -3.48
CA ARG A 260 -24.47 14.32 -4.51
C ARG A 260 -25.07 13.93 -5.85
N ARG A 261 -25.19 12.63 -6.13
CA ARG A 261 -25.85 12.12 -7.34
C ARG A 261 -26.64 10.87 -7.00
N VAL A 262 -27.81 10.77 -7.64
CA VAL A 262 -28.69 9.62 -7.62
C VAL A 262 -29.11 9.34 -9.05
N CYS A 263 -28.94 8.11 -9.52
CA CYS A 263 -29.38 7.68 -10.85
C CYS A 263 -30.18 6.39 -10.74
N LEU A 264 -31.40 6.39 -11.28
CA LEU A 264 -32.20 5.18 -11.47
C LEU A 264 -31.85 4.58 -12.83
N LEU A 265 -31.48 3.30 -12.84
CA LEU A 265 -30.98 2.60 -14.01
C LEU A 265 -31.68 1.25 -14.17
N THR A 266 -31.78 0.81 -15.42
CA THR A 266 -32.34 -0.50 -15.78
C THR A 266 -31.34 -1.31 -16.60
N LEU A 267 -31.20 -2.59 -16.29
CA LEU A 267 -30.37 -3.53 -17.05
C LEU A 267 -31.15 -4.80 -17.36
N GLU A 268 -30.99 -5.30 -18.58
CA GLU A 268 -31.57 -6.58 -19.02
C GLU A 268 -30.50 -7.68 -19.00
N PRO A 269 -30.85 -8.92 -18.59
CA PRO A 269 -29.93 -10.04 -18.60
C PRO A 269 -29.27 -10.24 -19.97
N GLY A 270 -27.96 -10.42 -19.98
CA GLY A 270 -27.18 -10.64 -21.21
C GLY A 270 -26.96 -9.41 -22.09
N LYS A 271 -27.38 -8.20 -21.67
CA LYS A 271 -27.15 -6.95 -22.44
C LYS A 271 -25.88 -6.18 -22.04
N GLY A 272 -25.00 -6.79 -21.24
CA GLY A 272 -23.74 -6.21 -20.78
C GLY A 272 -23.77 -5.84 -19.30
N PHE A 273 -22.92 -4.89 -18.91
CA PHE A 273 -22.76 -4.45 -17.53
C PHE A 273 -22.72 -2.91 -17.44
N ARG A 274 -22.98 -2.39 -16.24
CA ARG A 274 -22.67 -1.03 -15.82
C ARG A 274 -21.39 -1.06 -14.97
N GLY A 275 -20.56 -0.03 -15.05
CA GLY A 275 -19.24 0.00 -14.40
C GLY A 275 -18.12 -0.16 -15.43
N GLY A 276 -17.13 -0.99 -15.14
CA GLY A 276 -15.94 -1.17 -15.99
C GLY A 276 -14.78 -0.23 -15.67
N HIS A 277 -14.82 0.39 -14.49
CA HIS A 277 -13.88 1.43 -14.08
C HIS A 277 -13.61 1.36 -12.57
N VAL A 278 -12.63 2.14 -12.13
CA VAL A 278 -12.29 2.35 -10.72
C VAL A 278 -12.37 3.83 -10.39
N HIS A 279 -12.88 4.11 -9.19
CA HIS A 279 -12.84 5.44 -8.58
C HIS A 279 -11.74 5.52 -7.53
N ASN A 280 -10.91 6.56 -7.57
CA ASN A 280 -9.82 6.75 -6.62
C ASN A 280 -10.23 7.61 -5.42
N ARG A 281 -11.36 8.33 -5.50
CA ARG A 281 -11.82 9.27 -4.46
C ARG A 281 -13.29 9.15 -4.11
N LYS A 282 -14.15 8.83 -5.08
CA LYS A 282 -15.61 8.67 -4.91
C LYS A 282 -15.96 7.34 -4.22
N THR A 283 -16.97 7.37 -3.34
CA THR A 283 -17.68 6.16 -2.91
C THR A 283 -18.94 6.00 -3.76
N GLU A 284 -19.18 4.80 -4.25
CA GLU A 284 -20.34 4.48 -5.08
C GLU A 284 -21.22 3.44 -4.41
N GLY A 285 -22.54 3.61 -4.48
CA GLY A 285 -23.51 2.71 -3.89
C GLY A 285 -24.43 2.13 -4.95
N PHE A 286 -24.81 0.87 -4.79
CA PHE A 286 -25.83 0.21 -5.59
C PHE A 286 -26.94 -0.32 -4.70
N TYR A 287 -28.17 0.15 -4.94
CA TYR A 287 -29.37 -0.35 -4.28
C TYR A 287 -30.27 -1.04 -5.29
N VAL A 288 -30.64 -2.30 -5.04
CA VAL A 288 -31.52 -3.07 -5.94
C VAL A 288 -32.97 -2.79 -5.59
N ALA A 289 -33.69 -2.13 -6.50
CA ALA A 289 -35.10 -1.81 -6.35
C ALA A 289 -36.03 -2.91 -6.90
N GLN A 290 -35.58 -3.63 -7.94
CA GLN A 290 -36.31 -4.74 -8.53
C GLN A 290 -35.35 -5.71 -9.22
N GLY A 291 -35.64 -7.01 -9.16
CA GLY A 291 -34.87 -8.05 -9.85
C GLY A 291 -33.65 -8.50 -9.07
N ALA A 292 -32.61 -8.91 -9.80
CA ALA A 292 -31.37 -9.41 -9.21
C ALA A 292 -30.16 -9.03 -10.06
N ALA A 293 -29.05 -8.78 -9.40
CA ALA A 293 -27.80 -8.39 -10.02
C ALA A 293 -26.65 -9.26 -9.53
N VAL A 294 -25.60 -9.33 -10.34
CA VAL A 294 -24.28 -9.79 -9.91
C VAL A 294 -23.33 -8.61 -9.98
N LEU A 295 -22.68 -8.32 -8.86
CA LEU A 295 -21.64 -7.32 -8.75
C LEU A 295 -20.29 -8.03 -8.63
N GLU A 296 -19.41 -7.80 -9.60
CA GLU A 296 -18.00 -8.16 -9.47
C GLU A 296 -17.20 -6.93 -9.06
N ALA A 297 -16.38 -7.10 -8.03
CA ALA A 297 -15.52 -6.07 -7.49
C ALA A 297 -14.07 -6.57 -7.41
N VAL A 298 -13.14 -5.70 -7.76
CA VAL A 298 -11.70 -5.97 -7.73
C VAL A 298 -10.99 -4.84 -6.99
N CYS A 299 -10.15 -5.19 -6.02
CA CYS A 299 -9.28 -4.21 -5.38
C CYS A 299 -8.19 -3.83 -6.39
N ALA A 300 -8.21 -2.59 -6.90
CA ALA A 300 -7.28 -2.16 -7.94
C ALA A 300 -5.81 -2.19 -7.50
N LEU A 301 -5.56 -2.19 -6.18
CA LEU A 301 -4.23 -2.28 -5.60
C LEU A 301 -3.74 -3.73 -5.43
N SER A 302 -4.61 -4.63 -4.98
CA SER A 302 -4.21 -6.00 -4.61
C SER A 302 -4.61 -7.06 -5.63
N GLY A 303 -5.46 -6.75 -6.60
CA GLY A 303 -6.06 -7.71 -7.52
C GLY A 303 -7.10 -8.63 -6.87
N GLU A 304 -7.36 -8.50 -5.56
CA GLU A 304 -8.34 -9.34 -4.87
C GLU A 304 -9.71 -9.15 -5.51
N LYS A 305 -10.31 -10.26 -5.97
CA LYS A 305 -11.62 -10.28 -6.62
C LYS A 305 -12.67 -10.86 -5.68
N THR A 306 -13.86 -10.27 -5.72
CA THR A 306 -15.03 -10.84 -5.07
C THR A 306 -16.27 -10.65 -5.94
N ARG A 307 -17.24 -11.53 -5.78
CA ARG A 307 -18.53 -11.47 -6.45
C ARG A 307 -19.64 -11.52 -5.41
N LEU A 308 -20.61 -10.63 -5.58
CA LEU A 308 -21.78 -10.51 -4.71
C LEU A 308 -23.02 -10.69 -5.58
N GLU A 309 -23.90 -11.58 -5.14
CA GLU A 309 -25.27 -11.66 -5.66
C GLU A 309 -26.12 -10.70 -4.85
N LEU A 310 -26.83 -9.81 -5.55
CA LEU A 310 -27.65 -8.76 -4.94
C LEU A 310 -29.10 -9.00 -5.35
N GLY A 311 -29.98 -9.08 -4.36
CA GLY A 311 -31.43 -9.16 -4.52
C GLY A 311 -32.13 -7.86 -4.13
N VAL A 312 -33.45 -7.81 -4.31
CA VAL A 312 -34.28 -6.67 -3.91
C VAL A 312 -34.03 -6.30 -2.46
N GLY A 313 -33.85 -4.99 -2.20
CA GLY A 313 -33.58 -4.47 -0.86
C GLY A 313 -32.09 -4.42 -0.50
N ASP A 314 -31.21 -5.08 -1.26
CA ASP A 314 -29.77 -5.05 -0.99
C ASP A 314 -29.16 -3.70 -1.39
N LEU A 315 -28.42 -3.10 -0.46
CA LEU A 315 -27.56 -1.95 -0.65
C LEU A 315 -26.10 -2.35 -0.43
N VAL A 316 -25.22 -2.03 -1.37
CA VAL A 316 -23.77 -2.19 -1.22
C VAL A 316 -23.06 -0.89 -1.53
N TRP A 317 -22.06 -0.55 -0.71
CA TRP A 317 -21.16 0.58 -0.95
C TRP A 317 -19.77 0.11 -1.34
N LEU A 318 -19.26 0.66 -2.43
CA LEU A 318 -17.93 0.45 -2.98
C LEU A 318 -17.02 1.61 -2.56
N PRO A 319 -16.01 1.36 -1.70
CA PRO A 319 -15.06 2.38 -1.34
C PRO A 319 -14.12 2.71 -2.51
N PRO A 320 -13.39 3.84 -2.43
CA PRO A 320 -12.33 4.16 -3.40
C PRO A 320 -11.30 3.02 -3.56
N GLY A 321 -10.74 2.90 -4.76
CA GLY A 321 -9.77 1.87 -5.14
C GLY A 321 -10.40 0.51 -5.43
N VAL A 322 -11.73 0.42 -5.49
CA VAL A 322 -12.44 -0.81 -5.88
C VAL A 322 -12.99 -0.63 -7.30
N ALA A 323 -12.39 -1.33 -8.25
CA ALA A 323 -12.95 -1.46 -9.57
C ALA A 323 -14.21 -2.32 -9.50
N HIS A 324 -15.24 -2.00 -10.26
CA HIS A 324 -16.47 -2.78 -10.25
C HIS A 324 -17.16 -2.87 -11.60
N ARG A 325 -17.93 -3.95 -11.78
CA ARG A 325 -18.93 -4.08 -12.85
C ARG A 325 -20.15 -4.82 -12.31
N ILE A 326 -21.34 -4.32 -12.63
CA ILE A 326 -22.64 -4.87 -12.23
C ILE A 326 -23.45 -5.24 -13.45
N TRP A 327 -24.02 -6.44 -13.47
CA TRP A 327 -24.91 -6.89 -14.54
C TRP A 327 -26.15 -7.59 -14.00
N ALA A 328 -27.19 -7.59 -14.82
CA ALA A 328 -28.47 -8.20 -14.52
C ALA A 328 -28.38 -9.74 -14.63
N SER A 329 -28.77 -10.45 -13.57
CA SER A 329 -29.12 -11.88 -13.64
C SER A 329 -30.62 -12.09 -13.88
N GLN A 330 -31.44 -11.09 -13.53
CA GLN A 330 -32.85 -10.93 -13.88
C GLN A 330 -33.09 -9.47 -14.33
N PRO A 331 -34.20 -9.13 -15.00
CA PRO A 331 -34.53 -7.73 -15.32
C PRO A 331 -34.38 -6.84 -14.08
N LEU A 332 -33.41 -5.94 -14.13
CA LEU A 332 -32.88 -5.23 -12.97
C LEU A 332 -33.31 -3.77 -13.04
N VAL A 333 -33.88 -3.27 -11.94
CA VAL A 333 -34.00 -1.84 -11.66
C VAL A 333 -33.18 -1.55 -10.42
N PHE A 334 -32.22 -0.65 -10.52
CA PHE A 334 -31.34 -0.33 -9.41
C PHE A 334 -31.02 1.16 -9.36
N VAL A 335 -30.61 1.63 -8.19
CA VAL A 335 -30.22 3.01 -7.94
C VAL A 335 -28.71 3.06 -7.73
N GLU A 336 -28.03 3.86 -8.54
CA GLU A 336 -26.62 4.25 -8.38
C GLU A 336 -26.56 5.53 -7.54
N LEU A 337 -25.80 5.50 -6.44
CA LEU A 337 -25.66 6.56 -5.46
C LEU A 337 -24.21 7.01 -5.36
N THR A 338 -23.93 8.31 -5.31
CA THR A 338 -22.55 8.80 -5.09
C THR A 338 -22.49 9.95 -4.08
N ASP A 339 -21.38 10.01 -3.34
CA ASP A 339 -21.09 11.05 -2.36
C ASP A 339 -20.39 12.29 -2.95
N ARG A 340 -20.03 12.24 -4.24
CA ARG A 340 -19.35 13.31 -4.97
C ARG A 340 -19.97 13.55 -6.35
N PRO A 341 -19.84 14.78 -6.91
CA PRO A 341 -20.14 15.06 -8.31
C PRO A 341 -19.27 14.21 -9.25
N TYR A 342 -19.68 14.10 -10.51
CA TYR A 342 -18.88 13.46 -11.54
C TYR A 342 -17.56 14.22 -11.77
N ASP A 343 -16.44 13.51 -11.75
CA ASP A 343 -15.10 14.00 -12.11
C ASP A 343 -14.46 13.00 -13.07
N LYS A 344 -14.18 13.43 -14.29
CA LYS A 344 -13.55 12.61 -15.33
C LYS A 344 -12.17 12.09 -14.93
N ASN A 345 -11.47 12.77 -14.02
CA ASN A 345 -10.13 12.36 -13.57
C ASN A 345 -10.20 11.32 -12.45
N ASP A 346 -11.39 11.07 -11.90
CA ASP A 346 -11.66 10.06 -10.88
C ASP A 346 -12.34 8.82 -11.48
N ASP A 347 -12.51 8.75 -12.81
CA ASP A 347 -13.20 7.67 -13.52
C ASP A 347 -12.22 7.03 -14.51
N ALA A 348 -11.46 6.04 -14.03
CA ALA A 348 -10.42 5.38 -14.81
C ALA A 348 -10.91 4.01 -15.30
N PRO A 349 -10.86 3.71 -16.62
CA PRO A 349 -11.17 2.38 -17.14
C PRO A 349 -10.35 1.29 -16.45
N PHE A 350 -10.97 0.14 -16.17
CA PHE A 350 -10.32 -0.98 -15.52
C PHE A 350 -10.49 -2.26 -16.34
N ASN A 351 -9.40 -2.98 -16.59
CA ASN A 351 -9.43 -4.24 -17.32
C ASN A 351 -9.63 -5.42 -16.36
N PHE A 352 -10.86 -5.94 -16.29
CA PHE A 352 -11.22 -7.05 -15.39
C PHE A 352 -10.61 -8.40 -15.80
N GLU A 353 -10.19 -8.53 -17.05
CA GLU A 353 -9.67 -9.78 -17.61
C GLU A 353 -8.16 -9.95 -17.31
N GLU A 354 -7.44 -8.85 -17.08
CA GLU A 354 -6.00 -8.85 -16.74
C GLU A 354 -5.73 -8.74 -15.23
N ALA A 355 -6.78 -8.52 -14.43
CA ALA A 355 -6.70 -8.25 -13.00
C ALA A 355 -6.63 -9.50 -12.12
#